data_AF-R6I4Y8-F1
#
_entry.id   AF-R6I4Y8-F1
#
_cell.length_a   1.000
_cell.length_b   1.000
_cell.length_c   1.000
_cell.angle_alpha   90.00
_cell.angle_beta   90.00
_cell.angle_gamma   90.00
#
_symmetry.space_group_name_H-M   'P 1'
#
loop_
_entity.id
_entity.type
_entity.pdbx_description
1 polymer ?
#
loop_
_entity_poly.entity_id
_entity_poly.type
_entity_poly.pdbx_seq_one_letter_code
_entity_poly.pdbx_strand_id
1 'polypeptide(L)'
;MEVNGSHTKTFTTSNIACKGVSNGYHATIDTKEIEVTLRALSQDALNRIKPEDITVVADLSDYGSTTGQIIVNAKVSVAGHDNVGAVGDVRVTVTIYKD
;
A
#
# COMPACT_ATOMS: atom_id res chain seq x y z
N MET A 1 -5.41 16.99 -30.58
CA MET A 1 -4.25 16.74 -29.70
C MET A 1 -4.78 16.71 -28.28
N GLU A 2 -5.14 15.53 -27.79
CA GLU A 2 -5.44 15.34 -26.37
C GLU A 2 -4.09 15.16 -25.68
N VAL A 3 -3.75 16.11 -24.82
CA VAL A 3 -2.65 15.92 -23.88
C VAL A 3 -3.04 14.73 -23.01
N ASN A 4 -2.37 13.58 -23.17
CA ASN A 4 -2.70 12.30 -22.52
C ASN A 4 -2.65 12.43 -20.99
N GLY A 5 -3.75 12.92 -20.43
CA GLY A 5 -4.00 13.08 -19.02
C GLY A 5 -4.29 11.71 -18.45
N SER A 6 -3.30 11.15 -17.77
CA SER A 6 -3.48 10.00 -16.90
C SER A 6 -4.73 10.16 -16.03
N HIS A 7 -5.60 9.16 -16.04
CA HIS A 7 -6.77 9.10 -15.18
C HIS A 7 -6.35 8.72 -13.77
N THR A 8 -7.09 9.20 -12.77
CA THR A 8 -6.90 8.82 -11.36
C THR A 8 -8.22 8.37 -10.74
N LYS A 9 -8.16 7.36 -9.88
CA LYS A 9 -9.31 6.86 -9.14
C LYS A 9 -8.87 6.40 -7.75
N THR A 10 -9.67 6.73 -6.74
CA THR A 10 -9.42 6.32 -5.36
C THR A 10 -10.15 5.02 -5.06
N PHE A 11 -9.47 4.14 -4.33
CA PHE A 11 -9.98 2.86 -3.87
C PHE A 11 -9.70 2.72 -2.39
N THR A 12 -10.62 2.09 -1.67
CA THR A 12 -10.39 1.66 -0.29
C THR A 12 -10.07 0.17 -0.31
N THR A 13 -8.97 -0.23 0.33
CA THR A 13 -8.61 -1.64 0.49
C THR A 13 -8.22 -1.95 1.94
N SER A 14 -8.52 -3.17 2.37
CA SER A 14 -8.09 -3.76 3.64
C SER A 14 -6.97 -4.78 3.47
N ASN A 15 -6.51 -5.01 2.24
CA ASN A 15 -5.41 -5.93 1.94
C ASN A 15 -4.06 -5.26 2.22
N ILE A 16 -3.74 -5.21 3.52
CA ILE A 16 -2.54 -4.57 4.06
C ILE A 16 -1.64 -5.67 4.65
N ALA A 17 -0.38 -5.68 4.24
CA ALA A 17 0.63 -6.62 4.69
C ALA A 17 1.87 -5.88 5.19
N CYS A 18 2.69 -6.56 5.98
CA CYS A 18 4.00 -6.07 6.39
C CYS A 18 5.09 -7.11 6.02
N LYS A 19 6.30 -6.63 5.73
CA LYS A 19 7.47 -7.48 5.44
C LYS A 19 8.72 -6.91 6.09
N GLY A 20 9.76 -7.73 6.22
CA GLY A 20 11.05 -7.28 6.74
C GLY A 20 11.08 -7.10 8.26
N VAL A 21 10.20 -7.78 8.99
CA VAL A 21 10.26 -7.79 10.46
C VAL A 21 11.55 -8.48 10.91
N SER A 22 12.34 -7.80 11.75
CA SER A 22 13.59 -8.32 12.28
C SER A 22 13.39 -9.61 13.09
N ASN A 23 14.40 -10.48 13.07
CA ASN A 23 14.33 -11.75 13.79
C ASN A 23 14.13 -11.51 15.30
N GLY A 24 13.18 -12.25 15.90
CA GLY A 24 12.78 -12.09 17.31
C GLY A 24 11.82 -10.92 17.58
N TYR A 25 11.38 -10.20 16.54
CA TYR A 25 10.34 -9.18 16.64
C TYR A 25 9.07 -9.64 15.93
N HIS A 26 7.96 -9.01 16.29
CA HIS A 26 6.64 -9.21 15.73
C HIS A 26 6.05 -7.87 15.35
N ALA A 27 5.19 -7.86 14.33
CA ALA A 27 4.50 -6.67 13.88
C ALA A 27 3.01 -6.96 13.71
N THR A 28 2.18 -6.06 14.24
CA THR A 28 0.73 -6.06 14.05
C THR A 28 0.33 -4.80 13.31
N ILE A 29 -0.47 -4.97 12.26
CA ILE A 29 -0.99 -3.86 11.47
C ILE A 29 -2.22 -3.30 12.20
N ASP A 30 -2.12 -2.05 12.66
CA ASP A 30 -3.21 -1.38 13.37
C ASP A 30 -4.25 -0.83 12.39
N THR A 31 -3.80 -0.38 11.21
CA THR A 31 -4.66 0.12 10.13
C THR A 31 -5.53 -1.01 9.57
N LYS A 32 -6.86 -0.83 9.55
CA LYS A 32 -7.81 -1.82 9.01
C LYS A 32 -8.14 -1.62 7.53
N GLU A 33 -8.25 -0.37 7.13
CA GLU A 33 -8.58 0.04 5.77
C GLU A 33 -7.78 1.29 5.41
N ILE A 34 -7.44 1.43 4.14
CA ILE A 34 -6.68 2.57 3.65
C ILE A 34 -7.16 3.00 2.26
N GLU A 35 -7.23 4.30 2.05
CA GLU A 35 -7.49 4.89 0.73
C GLU A 35 -6.21 4.98 -0.07
N VAL A 36 -6.29 4.51 -1.31
CA VAL A 36 -5.21 4.49 -2.28
C VAL A 36 -5.69 5.14 -3.56
N THR A 37 -5.00 6.18 -4.00
CA THR A 37 -5.25 6.79 -5.31
C THR A 37 -4.37 6.10 -6.34
N LEU A 38 -4.99 5.49 -7.36
CA LEU A 38 -4.30 4.85 -8.47
C LEU A 38 -4.40 5.71 -9.72
N ARG A 39 -3.34 5.68 -10.53
CA ARG A 39 -3.21 6.39 -11.80
C ARG A 39 -2.95 5.40 -12.92
N ALA A 40 -3.66 5.58 -14.03
CA ALA A 40 -3.48 4.78 -15.23
C ALA A 40 -3.65 5.62 -16.50
N LEU A 41 -3.18 5.09 -17.63
CA LEU A 41 -3.38 5.73 -18.94
C LEU A 41 -4.82 5.61 -19.46
N SER A 42 -5.58 4.63 -18.98
CA SER A 42 -6.97 4.39 -19.39
C SER A 42 -7.90 4.34 -18.18
N GLN A 43 -9.00 5.09 -18.25
CA GLN A 43 -10.08 5.02 -17.27
C GLN A 43 -10.67 3.61 -17.15
N ASP A 44 -10.72 2.88 -18.26
CA ASP A 44 -11.25 1.51 -18.29
C ASP A 44 -10.38 0.54 -17.47
N ALA A 45 -9.04 0.74 -17.49
CA ALA A 45 -8.13 -0.02 -16.64
C ALA A 45 -8.46 0.20 -15.15
N LEU A 46 -8.68 1.46 -14.73
CA LEU A 46 -9.09 1.79 -13.37
C LEU A 46 -10.50 1.25 -13.02
N ASN A 47 -11.38 1.09 -13.99
CA ASN A 47 -12.71 0.54 -13.74
C ASN A 47 -12.72 -0.98 -13.55
N ARG A 48 -11.69 -1.67 -14.05
CA ARG A 48 -11.53 -3.12 -13.89
C ARG A 48 -10.83 -3.53 -12.59
N ILE A 49 -10.06 -2.62 -11.98
CA ILE A 49 -9.38 -2.88 -10.71
C ILE A 49 -10.42 -3.07 -9.60
N LYS A 50 -10.24 -4.11 -8.80
CA LYS A 50 -11.00 -4.34 -7.58
C LYS A 50 -10.14 -4.07 -6.34
N PRO A 51 -10.76 -3.76 -5.18
CA PRO A 51 -10.03 -3.59 -3.92
C PRO A 51 -9.13 -4.78 -3.56
N GLU A 52 -9.54 -6.01 -3.90
CA GLU A 52 -8.79 -7.25 -3.68
C GLU A 52 -7.49 -7.33 -4.49
N ASP A 53 -7.43 -6.69 -5.66
CA ASP A 53 -6.23 -6.67 -6.52
C ASP A 53 -5.15 -5.72 -5.99
N ILE A 54 -5.52 -4.81 -5.09
CA ILE A 54 -4.64 -3.81 -4.50
C ILE A 54 -4.03 -4.39 -3.24
N THR A 55 -2.71 -4.48 -3.19
CA THR A 55 -1.95 -4.89 -2.00
C THR A 55 -1.11 -3.73 -1.50
N VAL A 56 -1.26 -3.40 -0.22
CA VAL A 56 -0.47 -2.37 0.46
C VAL A 56 0.55 -3.03 1.36
N VAL A 57 1.84 -2.85 1.07
CA VAL A 57 2.93 -3.52 1.79
C VAL A 57 3.76 -2.51 2.57
N ALA A 58 3.69 -2.56 3.89
CA ALA A 58 4.58 -1.83 4.78
C ALA A 58 5.93 -2.55 4.88
N ASP A 59 7.02 -1.89 4.50
CA ASP A 59 8.37 -2.43 4.64
C ASP A 59 8.97 -2.02 5.99
N LEU A 60 9.29 -3.02 6.81
CA LEU A 60 9.82 -2.85 8.16
C LEU A 60 11.33 -3.14 8.24
N SER A 61 11.99 -3.42 7.11
CA SER A 61 13.40 -3.84 7.09
C SER A 61 14.34 -2.78 7.66
N ASP A 62 13.99 -1.50 7.51
CA ASP A 62 14.74 -0.35 8.05
C ASP A 62 14.49 -0.11 9.55
N TYR A 63 13.52 -0.81 10.15
CA TYR A 63 13.10 -0.55 11.53
C TYR A 63 13.81 -1.41 12.56
N GLY A 64 14.60 -2.41 12.15
CA GLY A 64 15.61 -3.07 12.98
C GLY A 64 15.09 -3.49 14.36
N SER A 65 15.51 -2.76 15.40
CA SER A 65 15.19 -3.02 16.81
C SER A 65 14.08 -2.13 17.38
N THR A 66 13.38 -1.36 16.54
CA THR A 66 12.29 -0.46 16.92
C THR A 66 11.14 -1.24 17.55
N THR A 67 10.60 -0.75 18.66
CA THR A 67 9.39 -1.26 19.31
C THR A 67 8.40 -0.12 19.55
N GLY A 68 7.13 -0.45 19.62
CA GLY A 68 6.03 0.49 19.76
C GLY A 68 5.31 0.76 18.45
N GLN A 69 4.38 1.72 18.49
CA GLN A 69 3.60 2.12 17.33
C GLN A 69 4.40 3.09 16.45
N ILE A 70 4.45 2.79 15.16
CA ILE A 70 5.13 3.58 14.14
C ILE A 70 4.24 3.77 12.91
N ILE A 71 4.52 4.83 12.15
CA ILE A 71 3.89 5.09 10.86
C ILE A 71 4.92 4.79 9.78
N VAL A 72 4.55 3.90 8.85
CA VAL A 72 5.43 3.39 7.80
C VAL A 72 4.86 3.79 6.44
N ASN A 73 5.73 4.27 5.56
CA ASN A 73 5.36 4.49 4.16
C ASN A 73 5.25 3.13 3.47
N ALA A 74 4.04 2.76 3.09
CA ALA A 74 3.74 1.50 2.44
C ALA A 74 3.83 1.63 0.93
N LYS A 75 4.29 0.55 0.29
CA LYS A 75 4.31 0.41 -1.16
C LYS A 75 3.03 -0.24 -1.63
N VAL A 76 2.38 0.37 -2.60
CA VAL A 76 1.19 -0.19 -3.25
C VAL A 76 1.60 -1.01 -4.48
N SER A 77 1.00 -2.17 -4.64
CA SER A 77 1.06 -2.98 -5.85
C SER A 77 -0.34 -3.37 -6.30
N VAL A 78 -0.57 -3.48 -7.61
CA VAL A 78 -1.84 -3.88 -8.20
C VAL A 78 -1.60 -5.11 -9.05
N ALA A 79 -2.18 -6.25 -8.68
CA ALA A 79 -2.00 -7.50 -9.40
C ALA A 79 -2.80 -7.52 -10.71
N GLY A 80 -2.25 -8.09 -11.78
CA GLY A 80 -2.99 -8.32 -13.04
C GLY A 80 -3.27 -7.06 -13.88
N HIS A 81 -2.73 -5.90 -13.52
CA HIS A 81 -2.92 -4.64 -14.24
C HIS A 81 -1.58 -3.97 -14.58
N ASP A 82 -1.22 -3.98 -15.87
CA ASP A 82 -0.08 -3.22 -16.37
C ASP A 82 -0.41 -1.72 -16.50
N ASN A 83 0.60 -0.86 -16.32
CA ASN A 83 0.49 0.60 -16.44
C ASN A 83 -0.42 1.27 -15.40
N VAL A 84 -0.55 0.67 -14.22
CA VAL A 84 -1.22 1.24 -13.05
C VAL A 84 -0.20 1.50 -11.96
N GLY A 85 -0.22 2.69 -11.38
CA GLY A 85 0.65 3.05 -10.26
C GLY A 85 -0.09 3.86 -9.20
N ALA A 86 0.30 3.72 -7.94
CA ALA A 86 -0.22 4.58 -6.89
C ALA A 86 0.32 6.00 -6.99
N VAL A 87 -0.51 6.96 -6.56
CA VAL A 87 -0.18 8.38 -6.49
C VAL A 87 -0.16 8.81 -5.03
N GLY A 88 0.94 9.43 -4.63
CA GLY A 88 1.16 9.89 -3.26
C GLY A 88 1.66 8.79 -2.33
N ASP A 89 1.96 9.21 -1.10
CA ASP A 89 2.40 8.33 -0.03
C ASP A 89 1.20 7.67 0.66
N VAL A 90 1.30 6.35 0.84
CA VAL A 90 0.34 5.56 1.60
C VAL A 90 0.96 5.26 2.95
N ARG A 91 0.30 5.66 4.04
CA ARG A 91 0.84 5.53 5.40
C ARG A 91 0.08 4.47 6.18
N VAL A 92 0.80 3.48 6.67
CA VAL A 92 0.23 2.38 7.47
C VAL A 92 0.78 2.48 8.89
N THR A 93 -0.11 2.40 9.87
CA THR A 93 0.25 2.33 11.28
C THR A 93 0.49 0.87 11.66
N VAL A 94 1.67 0.60 12.22
CA VAL A 94 2.11 -0.73 12.62
C VAL A 94 2.64 -0.65 14.04
N THR A 95 2.28 -1.62 14.87
CA THR A 95 2.88 -1.80 16.19
C THR A 95 3.90 -2.93 16.12
N ILE A 96 5.15 -2.62 16.45
CA ILE A 96 6.23 -3.61 16.54
C ILE A 96 6.47 -3.94 18.02
N TYR A 97 6.60 -5.22 18.34
CA TYR A 97 6.92 -5.68 19.69
C TYR A 97 7.91 -6.84 19.64
N LYS A 98 8.56 -7.08 20.78
CA LYS A 98 9.45 -8.22 20.98
C LYS A 98 8.77 -9.18 21.94
N ASP A 99 8.87 -10.47 21.67
CA ASP A 99 8.47 -11.52 22.63
C ASP A 99 9.39 -11.52 23.86
#